data_AF-A0A2M9LIW1-F1
#
_entry.id   AF-A0A2M9LIW1-F1
#
_cell.length_a   1.000
_cell.length_b   1.000
_cell.length_c   1.000
_cell.angle_alpha   90.00
_cell.angle_beta   90.00
_cell.angle_gamma   90.00
#
_symmetry.space_group_name_H-M   'P 1'
#
loop_
_entity.id
_entity.type
_entity.pdbx_description
1 polymer ?
#
loop_
_entity_poly.entity_id
_entity_poly.type
_entity_poly.pdbx_seq_one_letter_code
_entity_poly.pdbx_strand_id
1 'polypeptide(L)'
;MASLKDLIRQASDVKFQDDVEIPEWAPGARFRVTGLPSGDWEDYHNKLSKMTRRDETSGVEMTIKSRKAEIVAKALYDQETGELVFPDLREGIAILSKRSAGIVGGLFVLVRHLSDEDRDFTQKVKAAEQDFGDGQS
;
A
#
# COMPACT_ATOMS: atom_id res chain seq x y z
N MET A 1 12.25 -16.79 -21.47
CA MET A 1 13.14 -17.09 -20.34
C MET A 1 13.25 -15.83 -19.51
N ALA A 2 12.55 -15.76 -18.37
CA ALA A 2 12.64 -14.62 -17.45
C ALA A 2 14.00 -14.65 -16.74
N SER A 3 14.61 -13.48 -16.51
CA SER A 3 15.92 -13.37 -15.87
C SER A 3 15.84 -13.83 -14.41
N LEU A 4 16.92 -14.39 -13.87
CA LEU A 4 17.04 -14.75 -12.45
C LEU A 4 16.74 -13.55 -11.52
N LYS A 5 16.99 -12.32 -11.98
CA LYS A 5 16.61 -11.08 -11.28
C LYS A 5 15.09 -10.86 -11.20
N ASP A 6 14.33 -11.29 -12.21
CA ASP A 6 12.86 -11.17 -12.24
C ASP A 6 12.23 -12.21 -11.30
N LEU A 7 12.82 -13.40 -11.23
CA LEU A 7 12.43 -14.45 -10.28
C LEU A 7 12.78 -14.08 -8.82
N ILE A 8 13.93 -13.44 -8.58
CA ILE A 8 14.31 -12.95 -7.24
C ILE A 8 13.39 -11.82 -6.76
N ARG A 9 12.94 -10.93 -7.67
CA ARG A 9 11.92 -9.91 -7.33
C ARG A 9 10.55 -10.51 -7.03
N GLN A 10 10.22 -11.66 -7.62
CA GLN A 10 8.99 -12.40 -7.34
C GLN A 10 9.09 -13.27 -6.06
N ALA A 11 10.31 -13.52 -5.57
CA ALA A 11 10.59 -14.43 -4.46
C ALA A 11 11.01 -13.74 -3.14
N SER A 12 10.96 -12.40 -3.08
CA SER A 12 10.89 -11.73 -1.78
C SER A 12 9.50 -11.99 -1.21
N ASP A 13 9.36 -12.98 -0.33
CA ASP A 13 8.11 -13.41 0.33
C ASP A 13 7.16 -12.23 0.56
N VAL A 14 6.20 -12.04 -0.36
CA VAL A 14 5.17 -11.03 -0.21
C VAL A 14 4.34 -11.47 0.99
N LYS A 15 4.52 -10.80 2.12
CA LYS A 15 3.80 -11.13 3.34
C LYS A 15 2.32 -10.94 3.08
N PHE A 16 1.53 -11.83 3.63
CA PHE A 16 0.08 -11.74 3.56
C PHE A 16 -0.51 -12.00 4.94
N GLN A 17 -1.72 -11.48 5.13
CA GLN A 17 -2.55 -11.78 6.26
C GLN A 17 -3.86 -12.37 5.74
N ASP A 18 -4.14 -13.59 6.17
CA ASP A 18 -5.43 -14.26 5.98
C ASP A 18 -6.43 -13.86 7.08
N ASP A 19 -7.67 -14.29 6.90
CA ASP A 19 -8.81 -14.12 7.82
C ASP A 19 -9.09 -12.65 8.16
N VAL A 20 -8.83 -11.74 7.21
CA VAL A 20 -9.21 -10.34 7.35
C VAL A 20 -10.71 -10.22 7.10
N GLU A 21 -11.47 -10.00 8.15
CA GLU A 21 -12.91 -9.77 8.07
C GLU A 21 -13.21 -8.28 7.92
N ILE A 22 -14.13 -7.94 7.01
CA ILE A 22 -14.66 -6.59 6.84
C ILE A 22 -16.19 -6.67 6.98
N PRO A 23 -16.71 -6.66 8.22
CA PRO A 23 -18.13 -6.91 8.49
C PRO A 23 -19.07 -5.93 7.77
N GLU A 24 -18.62 -4.69 7.56
CA GLU A 24 -19.38 -3.65 6.85
C GLU A 24 -19.53 -3.92 5.34
N TRP A 25 -18.72 -4.80 4.76
CA TRP A 25 -18.75 -5.08 3.32
C TRP A 25 -19.46 -6.38 3.01
N ALA A 26 -19.08 -7.44 3.72
CA ALA A 26 -19.69 -8.76 3.57
C ALA A 26 -19.52 -9.52 4.89
N PRO A 27 -20.57 -9.60 5.73
CA PRO A 27 -20.54 -10.39 6.95
C PRO A 27 -20.19 -11.84 6.67
N GLY A 28 -19.13 -12.35 7.29
CA GLY A 28 -18.66 -13.73 7.13
C GLY A 28 -17.75 -13.98 5.92
N ALA A 29 -17.50 -12.99 5.07
CA ALA A 29 -16.50 -13.11 4.00
C ALA A 29 -15.10 -12.93 4.58
N ARG A 30 -14.16 -13.75 4.10
CA ARG A 30 -12.76 -13.70 4.49
C ARG A 30 -11.91 -13.16 3.36
N PHE A 31 -11.13 -12.14 3.66
CA PHE A 31 -10.21 -11.53 2.72
C PHE A 31 -8.78 -11.87 3.10
N ARG A 32 -7.95 -12.02 2.08
CA ARG A 32 -6.50 -12.03 2.18
C ARG A 32 -5.99 -10.64 1.82
N VAL A 33 -5.19 -10.05 2.70
CA VAL A 33 -4.47 -8.81 2.42
C VAL A 33 -3.01 -9.15 2.18
N THR A 34 -2.44 -8.62 1.11
CA THR A 34 -1.05 -8.85 0.73
C THR A 34 -0.23 -7.58 0.86
N GLY A 35 1.08 -7.71 1.07
CA GLY A 35 2.03 -6.64 0.81
C GLY A 35 2.11 -6.35 -0.69
N LEU A 36 2.64 -5.17 -1.02
CA LEU A 36 2.94 -4.80 -2.40
C LEU A 36 4.45 -4.67 -2.59
N PRO A 37 4.97 -4.93 -3.80
CA PRO A 37 6.38 -4.72 -4.10
C PRO A 37 6.74 -3.24 -4.02
N SER A 38 8.04 -2.95 -3.81
CA SER A 38 8.54 -1.58 -3.63
C SER A 38 8.18 -0.63 -4.78
N GLY A 39 8.03 -1.14 -6.01
CA GLY A 39 7.64 -0.32 -7.17
C GLY A 39 6.26 0.33 -7.03
N ASP A 40 5.28 -0.36 -6.43
CA ASP A 40 3.95 0.22 -6.19
C ASP A 40 4.00 1.35 -5.16
N TRP A 41 4.89 1.23 -4.16
CA TRP A 41 5.13 2.25 -3.14
C TRP A 41 5.90 3.45 -3.68
N GLU A 42 6.93 3.22 -4.50
CA GLU A 42 7.63 4.28 -5.23
C GLU A 42 6.65 5.10 -6.07
N ASP A 43 5.76 4.44 -6.82
CA ASP A 43 4.73 5.10 -7.61
C ASP A 43 3.76 5.91 -6.75
N TYR A 44 3.35 5.36 -5.60
CA TYR A 44 2.49 6.05 -4.63
C TYR A 44 3.17 7.32 -4.08
N HIS A 45 4.43 7.22 -3.63
CA HIS A 45 5.19 8.36 -3.12
C HIS A 45 5.50 9.40 -4.20
N ASN A 46 5.78 8.97 -5.43
CA ASN A 46 5.96 9.86 -6.57
C ASN A 46 4.68 10.62 -6.91
N LYS A 47 3.52 9.97 -6.82
CA LYS A 47 2.22 10.63 -6.99
C LYS A 47 1.96 11.64 -5.88
N LEU A 48 2.22 11.27 -4.62
CA LEU A 48 2.04 12.17 -3.47
C LEU A 48 2.96 13.40 -3.50
N SER A 49 4.26 13.22 -3.78
CA SER A 49 5.22 14.33 -3.80
C SER A 49 4.90 15.39 -4.88
N LYS A 50 4.32 14.96 -6.01
CA LYS A 50 3.82 15.86 -7.07
C LYS A 50 2.61 16.68 -6.63
N MET A 51 1.81 16.18 -5.69
CA MET A 51 0.62 16.86 -5.17
C MET A 51 0.95 17.97 -4.19
N THR A 52 1.91 17.74 -3.29
CA THR A 52 2.39 18.76 -2.33
C THR A 52 2.87 20.03 -3.04
N ARG A 53 3.26 19.93 -4.31
CA ARG A 53 3.71 21.06 -5.14
C ARG A 53 2.59 21.80 -5.91
N ARG A 54 1.36 21.28 -5.97
CA ARG A 54 0.34 21.74 -6.94
C ARG A 54 -0.99 22.24 -6.38
N ASP A 55 -1.46 21.85 -5.18
CA ASP A 55 -2.86 22.13 -4.78
C ASP A 55 -3.06 22.81 -3.43
N GLU A 56 -3.97 23.81 -3.42
CA GLU A 56 -4.58 24.45 -2.26
C GLU A 56 -5.51 23.44 -1.53
N THR A 57 -5.17 23.18 -0.27
CA THR A 57 -5.82 22.51 0.87
C THR A 57 -7.04 21.58 0.69
N SER A 58 -8.02 21.86 -0.17
CA SER A 58 -9.30 21.14 -0.24
C SER A 58 -9.31 19.94 -1.21
N GLY A 59 -8.53 19.99 -2.30
CA GLY A 59 -8.42 18.88 -3.26
C GLY A 59 -7.50 17.73 -2.80
N VAL A 60 -6.66 18.02 -1.80
CA VAL A 60 -5.58 17.14 -1.36
C VAL A 60 -6.13 15.93 -0.62
N GLU A 61 -7.10 16.10 0.28
CA GLU A 61 -7.66 15.00 1.08
C GLU A 61 -8.38 13.95 0.24
N MET A 62 -9.23 14.38 -0.69
CA MET A 62 -9.96 13.49 -1.59
C MET A 62 -9.01 12.68 -2.47
N THR A 63 -7.92 13.30 -2.92
CA THR A 63 -6.92 12.60 -3.72
C THR A 63 -6.07 11.66 -2.88
N ILE A 64 -5.69 12.02 -1.64
CA ILE A 64 -5.01 11.10 -0.71
C ILE A 64 -5.89 9.88 -0.45
N LYS A 65 -7.20 10.07 -0.24
CA LYS A 65 -8.15 8.97 -0.07
C LYS A 65 -8.18 8.06 -1.30
N SER A 66 -8.24 8.63 -2.49
CA SER A 66 -8.21 7.88 -3.77
C SER A 66 -6.90 7.09 -3.96
N ARG A 67 -5.76 7.68 -3.59
CA ARG A 67 -4.45 6.99 -3.68
C ARG A 67 -4.28 5.87 -2.64
N LYS A 68 -4.80 6.05 -1.42
CA LYS A 68 -4.85 4.96 -0.44
C LYS A 68 -5.75 3.83 -0.92
N ALA A 69 -6.90 4.16 -1.51
CA ALA A 69 -7.79 3.19 -2.13
C ALA A 69 -7.11 2.43 -3.28
N GLU A 70 -6.26 3.07 -4.07
CA GLU A 70 -5.47 2.41 -5.13
C GLU A 70 -4.55 1.31 -4.56
N ILE A 71 -3.85 1.60 -3.46
CA ILE A 71 -3.00 0.62 -2.77
C ILE A 71 -3.83 -0.54 -2.21
N VAL A 72 -4.93 -0.24 -1.52
CA VAL A 72 -5.81 -1.27 -0.95
C VAL A 72 -6.43 -2.14 -2.04
N ALA A 73 -6.87 -1.56 -3.16
CA ALA A 73 -7.49 -2.31 -4.25
C ALA A 73 -6.53 -3.34 -4.89
N LYS A 74 -5.25 -3.00 -5.00
CA LYS A 74 -4.21 -3.90 -5.53
C LYS A 74 -3.85 -5.04 -4.59
N ALA A 75 -4.03 -4.83 -3.30
CA ALA A 75 -3.53 -5.71 -2.25
C ALA A 75 -4.60 -6.65 -1.66
N LEU A 76 -5.86 -6.48 -2.05
CA LEU A 76 -7.00 -7.19 -1.47
C LEU A 76 -7.47 -8.35 -2.35
N TYR A 77 -7.46 -9.54 -1.78
CA TYR A 77 -7.84 -10.78 -2.41
C TYR A 77 -8.98 -11.45 -1.64
N ASP A 78 -9.85 -12.13 -2.35
CA ASP A 78 -10.80 -13.07 -1.77
C ASP A 78 -10.02 -14.29 -1.30
N GLN A 79 -10.21 -14.72 -0.04
CA GLN A 79 -9.44 -15.82 0.52
C GLN A 79 -9.92 -17.18 0.02
N GLU A 80 -11.21 -17.31 -0.31
CA GLU A 80 -11.78 -18.57 -0.78
C GLU A 80 -11.37 -18.86 -2.22
N THR A 81 -11.40 -17.84 -3.08
CA THR A 81 -11.07 -17.99 -4.50
C THR A 81 -9.60 -17.69 -4.80
N GLY A 82 -8.93 -16.92 -3.95
CA GLY A 82 -7.58 -16.41 -4.20
C GLY A 82 -7.53 -15.32 -5.29
N GLU A 83 -8.68 -14.83 -5.75
CA GLU A 83 -8.78 -13.80 -6.79
C GLU A 83 -8.75 -12.39 -6.21
N LEU A 84 -8.40 -11.40 -7.03
CA LEU A 84 -8.50 -10.00 -6.63
C LEU A 84 -9.96 -9.64 -6.37
N VAL A 85 -10.24 -9.01 -5.22
CA VAL A 85 -11.58 -8.49 -4.91
C VAL A 85 -12.00 -7.41 -5.92
N PHE A 86 -11.02 -6.66 -6.46
CA PHE A 86 -11.24 -5.63 -7.46
C PHE A 86 -10.42 -5.90 -8.74
N PRO A 87 -10.96 -6.69 -9.68
CA PRO A 87 -10.29 -6.96 -10.96
C PRO A 87 -10.10 -5.68 -11.80
N ASP A 88 -11.07 -4.75 -11.74
CA ASP A 88 -10.93 -3.40 -12.27
C ASP A 88 -10.52 -2.45 -11.14
N LEU A 89 -9.27 -1.98 -11.18
CA LEU A 89 -8.74 -1.04 -10.20
C LEU A 89 -9.48 0.30 -10.17
N ARG A 90 -9.98 0.79 -11.31
CA ARG A 90 -10.73 2.06 -11.35
C ARG A 90 -12.05 1.93 -10.62
N GLU A 91 -12.74 0.82 -10.86
CA GLU A 91 -13.97 0.49 -10.15
C GLU A 91 -13.72 0.28 -8.66
N GLY A 92 -12.68 -0.49 -8.31
CA GLY A 92 -12.28 -0.70 -6.92
C GLY A 92 -11.97 0.60 -6.18
N ILE A 93 -11.21 1.52 -6.80
CA ILE A 93 -10.93 2.84 -6.22
C ILE A 93 -12.23 3.63 -6.03
N ALA A 94 -13.14 3.63 -7.00
CA ALA A 94 -14.41 4.32 -6.92
C ALA A 94 -15.31 3.75 -5.80
N ILE A 95 -15.28 2.44 -5.58
CA ILE A 95 -16.01 1.77 -4.50
C ILE A 95 -15.38 2.14 -3.15
N LEU A 96 -14.07 1.91 -3.00
CA LEU A 96 -13.32 2.15 -1.76
C LEU A 96 -13.34 3.62 -1.34
N SER A 97 -13.26 4.56 -2.28
CA SER A 97 -13.34 5.99 -2.01
C SER A 97 -14.71 6.42 -1.44
N LYS A 98 -15.77 5.64 -1.67
CA LYS A 98 -17.11 5.85 -1.07
C LYS A 98 -17.28 5.16 0.28
N ARG A 99 -16.38 4.24 0.66
CA ARG A 99 -16.42 3.54 1.95
C ARG A 99 -15.88 4.40 3.09
N SER A 100 -16.11 3.91 4.31
CA SER A 100 -15.59 4.46 5.56
C SER A 100 -14.08 4.68 5.45
N ALA A 101 -13.64 5.91 5.72
CA ALA A 101 -12.23 6.26 5.71
C ALA A 101 -11.44 5.46 6.77
N GLY A 102 -12.10 5.02 7.84
CA GLY A 102 -11.50 4.17 8.87
C GLY A 102 -11.10 2.79 8.33
N ILE A 103 -11.98 2.12 7.57
CA ILE A 103 -11.69 0.80 6.98
C ILE A 103 -10.56 0.90 5.96
N VAL A 104 -10.68 1.84 5.00
CA VAL A 104 -9.66 2.01 3.97
C VAL A 104 -8.33 2.42 4.58
N GLY A 105 -8.35 3.24 5.64
CA GLY A 105 -7.15 3.61 6.40
C GLY A 105 -6.51 2.42 7.12
N GLY A 106 -7.31 1.60 7.80
CA GLY A 106 -6.83 0.39 8.49
C GLY A 106 -6.22 -0.62 7.53
N LEU A 107 -6.91 -0.90 6.42
CA LEU A 107 -6.40 -1.77 5.35
C LEU A 107 -5.11 -1.21 4.74
N PHE A 108 -5.05 0.10 4.49
CA PHE A 108 -3.84 0.73 3.97
C PHE A 108 -2.65 0.55 4.92
N VAL A 109 -2.85 0.73 6.23
CA VAL A 109 -1.81 0.50 7.25
C VAL A 109 -1.38 -0.96 7.27
N LEU A 110 -2.32 -1.89 7.14
CA LEU A 110 -1.99 -3.31 7.07
C LEU A 110 -1.14 -3.64 5.82
N VAL A 111 -1.55 -3.16 4.64
CA VAL A 111 -0.77 -3.35 3.40
C VAL A 111 0.62 -2.74 3.54
N ARG A 112 0.73 -1.57 4.16
CA ARG A 112 2.01 -0.91 4.45
C ARG A 112 2.90 -1.76 5.37
N HIS A 113 2.32 -2.30 6.43
CA HIS A 113 3.02 -3.18 7.36
C HIS A 113 3.56 -4.44 6.69
N LEU A 114 2.71 -5.10 5.90
CA LEU A 114 3.06 -6.32 5.15
C LEU A 114 4.13 -6.05 4.07
N SER A 115 4.18 -4.82 3.56
CA SER A 115 5.17 -4.37 2.58
C SER A 115 6.50 -3.92 3.22
N ASP A 116 6.64 -4.00 4.55
CA ASP A 116 7.79 -3.47 5.31
C ASP A 116 8.03 -1.95 5.17
N GLU A 117 7.06 -1.20 4.66
CA GLU A 117 7.08 0.27 4.50
C GLU A 117 6.90 1.04 5.83
N ASP A 118 6.65 0.31 6.92
CA ASP A 118 6.66 0.84 8.28
C ASP A 118 8.07 0.98 8.85
N ARG A 119 9.05 0.23 8.33
CA ARG A 119 10.43 0.20 8.86
C ARG A 119 11.17 1.52 8.64
N ASP A 120 10.59 2.41 7.86
CA ASP A 120 11.32 3.45 7.17
C ASP A 120 11.61 4.68 8.03
N PHE A 121 10.82 5.05 9.06
CA PHE A 121 11.13 6.31 9.77
C PHE A 121 12.38 6.19 10.67
N THR A 122 12.43 5.18 11.54
CA THR A 122 13.57 4.99 12.46
C THR A 122 14.84 4.51 11.74
N GLN A 123 14.69 3.75 10.63
CA GLN A 123 15.84 3.33 9.82
C GLN A 123 16.32 4.44 8.87
N LYS A 124 15.45 5.28 8.30
CA LYS A 124 15.88 6.47 7.54
C LYS A 124 16.59 7.48 8.42
N VAL A 125 16.15 7.68 9.67
CA VAL A 125 16.86 8.53 10.64
C VAL A 125 18.23 7.94 10.96
N LYS A 126 18.34 6.64 11.24
CA LYS A 126 19.65 6.00 11.46
C LYS A 126 20.57 6.06 10.23
N ALA A 127 20.04 5.86 9.04
CA ALA A 127 20.82 5.97 7.79
C ALA A 127 21.28 7.41 7.56
N ALA A 128 20.43 8.40 7.82
CA ALA A 128 20.80 9.81 7.76
C ALA A 128 21.81 10.22 8.86
N GLU A 129 21.69 9.68 10.07
CA GLU A 129 22.65 9.91 11.16
C GLU A 129 24.01 9.24 10.87
N GLN A 130 24.03 8.08 10.21
CA GLN A 130 25.28 7.43 9.77
C GLN A 130 25.98 8.21 8.65
N ASP A 131 25.23 8.76 7.69
CA ASP A 131 25.79 9.60 6.61
C ASP A 131 26.28 10.98 7.10
N PHE A 132 25.72 11.51 8.20
CA PHE A 132 26.18 12.77 8.82
C PHE A 132 27.34 12.57 9.81
N GLY A 133 27.57 11.35 10.30
CA GLY A 133 28.56 11.04 11.34
C GLY A 133 30.01 10.95 10.88
N ASP A 134 30.27 10.73 9.58
CA ASP A 134 31.62 10.51 9.02
C ASP A 134 32.25 11.77 8.39
N GLY A 135 31.67 12.96 8.66
CA GLY A 135 32.02 14.21 7.98
C GLY A 135 32.55 15.32 8.87
N GLN A 136 33.35 15.04 9.91
CA GLN A 136 34.22 16.05 10.53
C GLN A 136 35.59 15.46 10.88
N SER A 137 36.57 15.72 10.00
CA SER A 137 37.99 15.80 10.32
C SER A 137 38.59 16.96 9.53
#